data_AF-A0A3M3ZFP9-F1
#
_entry.id   AF-A0A3M3ZFP9-F1
#
_cell.length_a   1.000
_cell.length_b   1.000
_cell.length_c   1.000
_cell.angle_alpha   90.00
_cell.angle_beta   90.00
_cell.angle_gamma   90.00
#
_symmetry.space_group_name_H-M   'P 1'
#
loop_
_entity.id
_entity.type
_entity.pdbx_description
1 polymer ?
#
loop_
_entity_poly.entity_id
_entity_poly.type
_entity_poly.pdbx_seq_one_letter_code
_entity_poly.pdbx_strand_id
1 'polypeptide(L)'
;MTISNRLLDELSTWPIVSVPGRFYHGCCFGDQGLDVCANVITGNKWFSINRFYAGEYAWHFSRPANVQRMRLELELTDPHLAVSQPTHMGGENWAPFLAECFPGICGYDLSRELQNTLEAHINALGKPNVKSYYSYEGWEICIPNAERFVRIVSVTGLPNDKARYKALKI
;
A
#
# COMPACT_ATOMS: atom_id res chain seq x y z
N MET A 1 -11.12 -14.57 -8.68
CA MET A 1 -11.13 -13.52 -7.64
C MET A 1 -12.57 -13.23 -7.29
N THR A 2 -12.88 -13.11 -6.00
CA THR A 2 -14.24 -12.83 -5.53
C THR A 2 -14.38 -11.32 -5.35
N ILE A 3 -15.25 -10.69 -6.13
CA ILE A 3 -15.66 -9.30 -5.90
C ILE A 3 -16.69 -9.29 -4.77
N SER A 4 -16.48 -8.46 -3.77
CA SER A 4 -17.44 -8.17 -2.72
C SER A 4 -18.30 -6.98 -3.15
N ASN A 5 -19.58 -7.23 -3.42
CA ASN A 5 -20.52 -6.16 -3.78
C ASN A 5 -20.61 -5.11 -2.69
N ARG A 6 -20.55 -5.52 -1.41
CA ARG A 6 -20.55 -4.57 -0.29
C ARG A 6 -19.36 -3.63 -0.31
N LEU A 7 -18.15 -4.16 -0.56
CA LEU A 7 -16.96 -3.33 -0.70
C LEU A 7 -17.11 -2.40 -1.93
N LEU A 8 -17.59 -2.93 -3.05
CA LEU A 8 -17.77 -2.14 -4.27
C LEU A 8 -18.76 -0.99 -4.08
N ASP A 9 -19.91 -1.26 -3.47
CA ASP A 9 -20.95 -0.27 -3.17
C ASP A 9 -20.38 0.81 -2.25
N GLU A 10 -19.66 0.42 -1.20
CA GLU A 10 -19.04 1.34 -0.26
C GLU A 10 -17.98 2.23 -0.95
N LEU A 11 -17.03 1.64 -1.68
CA LEU A 11 -15.98 2.35 -2.43
C LEU A 11 -16.56 3.35 -3.44
N SER A 12 -17.75 3.06 -3.99
CA SER A 12 -18.39 3.94 -4.98
C SER A 12 -18.79 5.31 -4.42
N THR A 13 -18.99 5.39 -3.10
CA THR A 13 -19.42 6.59 -2.37
C THR A 13 -18.24 7.43 -1.87
N TRP A 14 -17.04 6.85 -1.84
CA TRP A 14 -15.88 7.47 -1.25
C TRP A 14 -15.27 8.55 -2.16
N PRO A 15 -14.61 9.56 -1.55
CA PRO A 15 -13.97 10.63 -2.31
C PRO A 15 -12.87 10.10 -3.24
N ILE A 16 -12.74 10.73 -4.41
CA ILE A 16 -11.65 10.45 -5.34
C ILE A 16 -10.66 11.60 -5.28
N VAL A 17 -9.39 11.27 -5.10
CA VAL A 17 -8.31 12.24 -4.89
C VAL A 17 -7.12 11.94 -5.81
N SER A 18 -6.27 12.94 -6.02
CA SER A 18 -5.02 12.77 -6.76
C SER A 18 -3.98 11.99 -5.95
N VAL A 19 -3.25 11.09 -6.60
CA VAL A 19 -2.05 10.46 -6.03
C VAL A 19 -0.86 11.42 -6.19
N PRO A 20 -0.01 11.62 -5.17
CA PRO A 20 1.14 12.52 -5.24
C PRO A 20 2.21 11.96 -6.18
N GLY A 21 3.00 12.85 -6.77
CA GLY A 21 4.10 12.46 -7.64
C GLY A 21 5.25 11.76 -6.92
N ARG A 22 5.32 11.81 -5.59
CA ARG A 22 6.37 11.17 -4.77
C ARG A 22 5.77 10.44 -3.59
N PHE A 23 6.22 9.22 -3.35
CA PHE A 23 5.84 8.39 -2.21
C PHE A 23 6.93 7.34 -1.96
N TYR A 24 6.76 6.55 -0.91
CA TYR A 24 7.82 5.73 -0.34
C TYR A 24 7.35 4.31 -0.03
N HIS A 25 8.28 3.36 -0.08
CA HIS A 25 8.07 1.98 0.32
C HIS A 25 9.22 1.49 1.19
N GLY A 26 8.95 1.11 2.44
CA GLY A 26 9.93 0.39 3.24
C GLY A 26 9.94 -1.09 2.87
N CYS A 27 11.12 -1.64 2.62
CA CYS A 27 11.31 -3.03 2.23
C CYS A 27 12.56 -3.65 2.84
N CYS A 28 12.68 -4.96 2.67
CA CYS A 28 13.93 -5.66 2.85
C CYS A 28 14.29 -6.49 1.62
N PHE A 29 15.58 -6.86 1.53
CA PHE A 29 16.05 -7.77 0.49
C PHE A 29 15.27 -9.10 0.54
N GLY A 30 14.79 -9.55 -0.62
CA GLY A 30 13.98 -10.77 -0.74
C GLY A 30 12.47 -10.58 -0.52
N ASP A 31 11.99 -9.35 -0.31
CA ASP A 31 10.55 -9.08 -0.33
C ASP A 31 9.94 -9.51 -1.68
N GLN A 32 8.79 -10.19 -1.61
CA GLN A 32 8.08 -10.63 -2.82
C GLN A 32 7.82 -9.46 -3.76
N GLY A 33 8.05 -9.62 -5.06
CA GLY A 33 7.78 -8.57 -6.06
C GLY A 33 8.66 -7.33 -5.92
N LEU A 34 9.85 -7.48 -5.33
CA LEU A 34 10.87 -6.44 -5.28
C LEU A 34 12.24 -7.01 -5.64
N ASP A 35 12.88 -6.42 -6.64
CA ASP A 35 14.29 -6.60 -6.94
C ASP A 35 14.93 -5.22 -7.11
N VAL A 36 15.60 -4.78 -6.05
CA VAL A 36 16.23 -3.46 -6.00
C VAL A 36 17.44 -3.37 -6.94
N CYS A 37 18.14 -4.48 -7.18
CA CYS A 37 19.27 -4.51 -8.10
C CYS A 37 18.82 -4.38 -9.56
N ALA A 38 17.65 -4.94 -9.88
CA ALA A 38 17.04 -4.84 -11.20
C ALA A 38 16.09 -3.65 -11.36
N ASN A 39 15.93 -2.79 -10.33
CA ASN A 39 14.93 -1.71 -10.28
C ASN A 39 13.48 -2.18 -10.54
N VAL A 40 13.11 -3.35 -10.03
CA VAL A 40 11.79 -3.97 -10.22
C VAL A 40 10.94 -3.82 -8.97
N ILE A 41 9.70 -3.37 -9.16
CA ILE A 41 8.61 -3.44 -8.19
C ILE A 41 7.36 -3.95 -8.89
N THR A 42 6.75 -5.03 -8.40
CA THR A 42 5.62 -5.70 -9.06
C THR A 42 4.51 -6.10 -8.10
N GLY A 43 3.31 -6.28 -8.66
CA GLY A 43 2.11 -6.72 -7.97
C GLY A 43 1.46 -5.62 -7.15
N ASN A 44 0.53 -6.01 -6.29
CA ASN A 44 -0.23 -5.06 -5.48
C ASN A 44 0.62 -4.62 -4.30
N LYS A 45 0.85 -3.31 -4.14
CA LYS A 45 1.80 -2.78 -3.16
C LYS A 45 1.21 -1.64 -2.35
N TRP A 46 1.50 -1.69 -1.05
CA TRP A 46 1.29 -0.58 -0.14
C TRP A 46 2.50 0.36 -0.14
N PHE A 47 2.23 1.64 -0.22
CA PHE A 47 3.16 2.76 -0.18
C PHE A 47 2.72 3.73 0.90
N SER A 48 3.59 4.66 1.27
CA SER A 48 3.20 5.79 2.09
C SER A 48 3.73 7.10 1.55
N ILE A 49 2.95 8.17 1.73
CA ILE A 49 3.39 9.54 1.47
C ILE A 49 4.34 10.05 2.57
N ASN A 50 4.35 9.40 3.74
CA ASN A 50 5.21 9.74 4.85
C ASN A 50 6.50 8.92 4.78
N ARG A 51 7.60 9.60 4.46
CA ARG A 51 8.95 9.03 4.31
C ARG A 51 9.42 8.24 5.54
N PHE A 52 9.20 8.78 6.74
CA PHE A 52 9.66 8.15 7.98
C PHE A 52 8.80 6.93 8.34
N TYR A 53 7.48 7.06 8.18
CA TYR A 53 6.55 5.96 8.41
C TYR A 53 6.78 4.80 7.44
N ALA A 54 7.00 5.10 6.15
CA ALA A 54 7.38 4.09 5.16
C ALA A 54 8.64 3.33 5.57
N GLY A 55 9.66 4.02 6.09
CA GLY A 55 10.87 3.34 6.56
C GLY A 55 10.61 2.44 7.78
N GLU A 56 9.72 2.83 8.72
CA GLU A 56 9.36 1.96 9.85
C GLU A 56 8.78 0.62 9.41
N TYR A 57 8.04 0.59 8.30
CA TYR A 57 7.53 -0.65 7.73
C TYR A 57 8.63 -1.61 7.35
N ALA A 58 9.86 -1.16 7.06
CA ALA A 58 10.97 -2.07 6.78
C ALA A 58 11.19 -3.10 7.89
N TRP A 59 10.74 -2.84 9.14
CA TRP A 59 10.74 -3.77 10.29
C TRP A 59 9.35 -4.38 10.60
N HIS A 60 8.46 -4.49 9.61
CA HIS A 60 7.18 -5.17 9.80
C HIS A 60 7.40 -6.61 10.29
N PHE A 61 6.53 -7.10 11.18
CA PHE A 61 6.72 -8.39 11.87
C PHE A 61 6.79 -9.60 10.92
N SER A 62 6.23 -9.47 9.72
CA SER A 62 6.26 -10.52 8.69
C SER A 62 7.60 -10.66 7.99
N ARG A 63 8.54 -9.73 8.22
CA ARG A 63 9.85 -9.70 7.55
C ARG A 63 10.92 -10.39 8.39
N PRO A 64 11.92 -11.04 7.77
CA PRO A 64 13.02 -11.65 8.50
C PRO A 64 13.80 -10.66 9.39
N ALA A 65 14.38 -11.15 10.49
CA ALA A 65 15.07 -10.32 11.48
C ALA A 65 16.44 -9.78 11.01
N ASN A 66 17.12 -10.45 10.07
CA ASN A 66 18.53 -10.19 9.72
C ASN A 66 18.75 -9.97 8.21
N VAL A 67 17.95 -9.10 7.61
CA VAL A 67 18.04 -8.76 6.18
C VAL A 67 18.32 -7.28 6.00
N GLN A 68 19.01 -6.92 4.92
CA GLN A 68 19.27 -5.51 4.60
C GLN A 68 17.94 -4.79 4.41
N ARG A 69 17.73 -3.76 5.23
CA ARG A 69 16.52 -2.92 5.21
C ARG A 69 16.77 -1.69 4.36
N MET A 70 15.75 -1.30 3.62
CA MET A 70 15.82 -0.22 2.65
C MET A 70 14.50 0.54 2.64
N ARG A 71 14.56 1.79 2.20
CA ARG A 71 13.39 2.55 1.77
C ARG A 71 13.58 2.96 0.32
N LEU A 72 12.58 2.69 -0.49
CA LEU A 72 12.49 3.15 -1.86
C LEU A 72 11.75 4.49 -1.87
N GLU A 73 12.27 5.44 -2.64
CA GLU A 73 11.49 6.58 -3.12
C GLU A 73 11.00 6.25 -4.52
N LEU A 74 9.73 6.52 -4.77
CA LEU A 74 9.06 6.17 -6.01
C LEU A 74 8.32 7.38 -6.57
N GLU A 75 8.03 7.31 -7.86
CA GLU A 75 7.11 8.23 -8.52
C GLU A 75 6.15 7.49 -9.43
N LEU A 76 5.07 8.18 -9.77
CA LEU A 76 4.17 7.73 -10.81
C LEU A 76 4.83 7.86 -12.19
N THR A 77 4.70 6.83 -13.02
CA THR A 77 5.01 6.93 -14.45
C THR A 77 3.91 7.70 -15.18
N ASP A 78 2.66 7.52 -14.76
CA ASP A 78 1.48 8.18 -15.30
C ASP A 78 0.57 8.68 -14.17
N PRO A 79 0.18 9.97 -14.18
CA PRO A 79 -0.75 10.51 -13.20
C PRO A 79 -2.10 9.79 -13.22
N HIS A 80 -2.61 9.43 -12.04
CA HIS A 80 -3.92 8.81 -11.89
C HIS A 80 -4.54 9.17 -10.52
N LEU A 81 -5.79 8.75 -10.33
CA LEU A 81 -6.58 9.03 -9.14
C LEU A 81 -6.68 7.80 -8.24
N ALA A 82 -7.00 8.06 -6.97
CA ALA A 82 -7.27 7.04 -5.98
C ALA A 82 -8.64 7.24 -5.34
N VAL A 83 -9.32 6.15 -5.01
CA VAL A 83 -10.44 6.17 -4.08
C VAL A 83 -9.88 6.31 -2.66
N SER A 84 -10.44 7.22 -1.85
CA SER A 84 -9.88 7.54 -0.54
C SER A 84 -10.81 7.14 0.59
N GLN A 85 -10.31 6.27 1.47
CA GLN A 85 -11.00 5.89 2.69
C GLN A 85 -11.36 7.13 3.51
N PRO A 86 -12.64 7.31 3.86
CA PRO A 86 -13.04 8.40 4.72
C PRO A 86 -12.62 8.11 6.16
N THR A 87 -12.36 9.17 6.93
CA THR A 87 -11.83 9.05 8.30
C THR A 87 -12.74 8.25 9.24
N HIS A 88 -14.06 8.28 9.03
CA HIS A 88 -15.02 7.53 9.84
C HIS A 88 -14.94 6.00 9.65
N MET A 89 -14.39 5.53 8.53
CA MET A 89 -14.15 4.10 8.25
C MET A 89 -12.80 3.60 8.75
N GLY A 90 -11.90 4.51 9.17
CA GLY A 90 -10.58 4.16 9.68
C GLY A 90 -10.61 3.55 11.09
N GLY A 91 -9.47 3.04 11.54
CA GLY A 91 -9.28 2.56 12.91
C GLY A 91 -10.10 1.31 13.24
N GLU A 92 -10.83 1.35 14.35
CA GLU A 92 -11.59 0.21 14.90
C GLU A 92 -12.73 -0.25 13.98
N ASN A 93 -13.25 0.62 13.13
CA ASN A 93 -14.34 0.30 12.20
C ASN A 93 -13.87 -0.49 10.97
N TRP A 94 -12.56 -0.48 10.68
CA TRP A 94 -12.06 -1.02 9.43
C TRP A 94 -12.09 -2.54 9.36
N ALA A 95 -11.57 -3.20 10.40
CA ALA A 95 -11.52 -4.66 10.44
C ALA A 95 -12.92 -5.31 10.46
N PRO A 96 -13.89 -4.84 11.26
CA PRO A 96 -15.26 -5.33 11.18
C PRO A 96 -15.88 -5.19 9.79
N PHE A 97 -15.73 -4.01 9.16
CA PHE A 97 -16.25 -3.79 7.82
C PHE A 97 -15.64 -4.76 6.79
N LEU A 98 -14.32 -4.96 6.81
CA LEU A 98 -13.67 -5.93 5.92
C LEU A 98 -14.13 -7.37 6.17
N ALA A 99 -14.38 -7.74 7.43
CA ALA A 99 -14.90 -9.08 7.76
C ALA A 99 -16.32 -9.29 7.21
N GLU A 100 -17.14 -8.25 7.16
CA GLU A 100 -18.45 -8.29 6.51
C GLU A 100 -18.34 -8.35 4.97
N CYS A 101 -17.30 -7.74 4.40
CA CYS A 101 -17.02 -7.80 2.96
C CYS A 101 -16.45 -9.17 2.53
N PHE A 102 -15.70 -9.83 3.41
CA PHE A 102 -15.01 -11.10 3.16
C PHE A 102 -15.33 -12.14 4.25
N PRO A 103 -16.53 -12.75 4.23
CA PRO A 103 -16.94 -13.71 5.25
C PRO A 103 -15.98 -14.91 5.34
N GLY A 104 -15.59 -15.25 6.57
CA GLY A 104 -14.69 -16.38 6.85
C GLY A 104 -13.20 -16.03 6.89
N ILE A 105 -12.83 -14.78 6.57
CA ILE A 105 -11.46 -14.27 6.73
C ILE A 105 -11.38 -13.51 8.06
N CYS A 106 -10.24 -13.62 8.77
CA CYS A 106 -10.05 -12.95 10.05
C CYS A 106 -8.64 -12.38 10.23
N GLY A 107 -8.51 -11.46 11.19
CA GLY A 107 -7.22 -10.88 11.57
C GLY A 107 -6.51 -10.16 10.42
N TYR A 108 -5.20 -10.34 10.33
CA TYR A 108 -4.36 -9.68 9.32
C TYR A 108 -4.65 -10.13 7.88
N ASP A 109 -5.24 -11.32 7.70
CA ASP A 109 -5.57 -11.82 6.37
C ASP A 109 -6.68 -11.00 5.70
N LEU A 110 -7.48 -10.22 6.45
CA LEU A 110 -8.44 -9.26 5.88
C LEU A 110 -7.74 -8.19 5.02
N SER A 111 -6.62 -7.65 5.53
CA SER A 111 -5.83 -6.66 4.79
C SER A 111 -5.20 -7.27 3.54
N ARG A 112 -4.74 -8.52 3.65
CA ARG A 112 -4.20 -9.26 2.51
C ARG A 112 -5.27 -9.55 1.45
N GLU A 113 -6.48 -9.95 1.85
CA GLU A 113 -7.57 -10.21 0.91
C GLU A 113 -8.00 -8.93 0.19
N LEU A 114 -8.12 -7.82 0.93
CA LEU A 114 -8.35 -6.52 0.32
C LEU A 114 -7.27 -6.21 -0.71
N GLN A 115 -5.99 -6.29 -0.33
CA GLN A 115 -4.87 -6.00 -1.24
C GLN A 115 -4.90 -6.90 -2.49
N ASN A 116 -5.23 -8.18 -2.36
CA ASN A 116 -5.29 -9.13 -3.47
C ASN A 116 -6.45 -8.87 -4.42
N THR A 117 -7.59 -8.41 -3.90
CA THR A 117 -8.82 -8.22 -4.68
C THR A 117 -9.01 -6.77 -5.12
N LEU A 118 -8.17 -5.84 -4.66
CA LEU A 118 -8.36 -4.40 -4.86
C LEU A 118 -8.43 -4.01 -6.35
N GLU A 119 -7.59 -4.57 -7.21
CA GLU A 119 -7.62 -4.28 -8.65
C GLU A 119 -9.01 -4.55 -9.24
N ALA A 120 -9.59 -5.70 -8.93
CA ALA A 120 -10.88 -6.10 -9.45
C ALA A 120 -11.98 -5.12 -9.00
N HIS A 121 -11.94 -4.69 -7.74
CA HIS A 121 -12.90 -3.73 -7.20
C HIS A 121 -12.73 -2.34 -7.82
N ILE A 122 -11.50 -1.83 -7.94
CA ILE A 122 -11.23 -0.52 -8.55
C ILE A 122 -11.68 -0.52 -10.02
N ASN A 123 -11.38 -1.58 -10.77
CA ASN A 123 -11.83 -1.70 -12.17
C ASN A 123 -13.36 -1.76 -12.26
N ALA A 124 -14.02 -2.46 -11.33
CA ALA A 124 -15.48 -2.57 -11.29
C ALA A 124 -16.20 -1.25 -10.96
N LEU A 125 -15.52 -0.24 -10.40
CA LEU A 125 -16.09 1.12 -10.23
C LEU A 125 -16.41 1.81 -11.56
N GLY A 126 -15.87 1.33 -12.69
CA GLY A 126 -16.12 1.92 -14.02
C GLY A 126 -15.46 3.29 -14.22
N LYS A 127 -14.50 3.66 -13.37
CA LYS A 127 -13.78 4.95 -13.42
C LYS A 127 -12.35 4.72 -13.92
N PRO A 128 -12.07 4.86 -15.24
CA PRO A 128 -10.81 4.41 -15.83
C PRO A 128 -9.57 5.13 -15.27
N ASN A 129 -9.71 6.34 -14.76
CA ASN A 129 -8.60 7.11 -14.18
C ASN A 129 -8.34 6.78 -12.70
N VAL A 130 -9.20 6.00 -12.04
CA VAL A 130 -8.98 5.53 -10.67
C VAL A 130 -8.20 4.23 -10.74
N LYS A 131 -6.96 4.23 -10.25
CA LYS A 131 -6.08 3.04 -10.25
C LYS A 131 -5.62 2.62 -8.86
N SER A 132 -5.82 3.47 -7.87
CA SER A 132 -5.23 3.30 -6.54
C SER A 132 -6.27 3.49 -5.43
N TYR A 133 -5.85 3.16 -4.21
CA TYR A 133 -6.67 3.23 -3.01
C TYR A 133 -5.88 3.91 -1.89
N TYR A 134 -6.52 4.80 -1.14
CA TYR A 134 -5.95 5.42 0.07
C TYR A 134 -6.55 4.85 1.35
N SER A 135 -5.71 4.53 2.33
CA SER A 135 -6.10 4.27 3.72
C SER A 135 -5.42 5.24 4.70
N TYR A 136 -5.79 5.09 5.97
CA TYR A 136 -5.09 5.69 7.10
C TYR A 136 -4.96 7.20 6.95
N GLU A 137 -6.12 7.86 6.83
CA GLU A 137 -6.21 9.33 6.69
C GLU A 137 -5.46 9.87 5.46
N GLY A 138 -5.32 9.05 4.42
CA GLY A 138 -4.62 9.40 3.19
C GLY A 138 -3.10 9.23 3.27
N TRP A 139 -2.57 8.57 4.29
CA TRP A 139 -1.12 8.39 4.44
C TRP A 139 -0.59 7.18 3.67
N GLU A 140 -1.43 6.18 3.44
CA GLU A 140 -1.07 4.92 2.82
C GLU A 140 -1.79 4.77 1.49
N ILE A 141 -1.06 4.34 0.47
CA ILE A 141 -1.58 4.13 -0.88
C ILE A 141 -1.39 2.66 -1.24
N CYS A 142 -2.46 1.97 -1.60
CA CYS A 142 -2.36 0.69 -2.28
C CYS A 142 -2.48 0.91 -3.79
N ILE A 143 -1.45 0.53 -4.54
CA ILE A 143 -1.43 0.55 -6.00
C ILE A 143 -1.37 -0.91 -6.48
N PRO A 144 -2.46 -1.44 -7.07
CA PRO A 144 -2.45 -2.73 -7.74
C PRO A 144 -1.59 -2.71 -9.01
N ASN A 145 -0.94 -3.84 -9.33
CA ASN A 145 -0.01 -3.96 -10.47
C ASN A 145 0.95 -2.77 -10.58
N ALA A 146 1.68 -2.51 -9.49
CA ALA A 146 2.52 -1.34 -9.31
C ALA A 146 3.53 -1.16 -10.45
N GLU A 147 3.99 -2.23 -11.09
CA GLU A 147 4.90 -2.21 -12.23
C GLU A 147 4.37 -1.39 -13.43
N ARG A 148 3.05 -1.19 -13.52
CA ARG A 148 2.42 -0.42 -14.60
C ARG A 148 2.41 1.08 -14.36
N PHE A 149 2.54 1.49 -13.10
CA PHE A 149 2.23 2.86 -12.69
C PHE A 149 3.36 3.52 -11.90
N VAL A 150 4.38 2.76 -11.49
CA VAL A 150 5.36 3.20 -10.51
C VAL A 150 6.77 2.86 -10.98
N ARG A 151 7.69 3.81 -10.77
CA ARG A 151 9.13 3.57 -10.94
C ARG A 151 9.91 3.91 -9.67
N ILE A 152 10.96 3.15 -9.43
CA ILE A 152 11.91 3.42 -8.35
C ILE A 152 12.82 4.58 -8.79
N VAL A 153 12.98 5.56 -7.90
CA VAL A 153 13.72 6.80 -8.14
C VAL A 153 15.02 6.77 -7.37
N SER A 154 14.95 6.37 -6.11
CA SER A 154 16.12 6.21 -5.27
C SER A 154 15.92 5.11 -4.24
N VAL A 155 17.04 4.58 -3.75
CA VAL A 155 17.10 3.54 -2.74
C VAL A 155 17.93 4.07 -1.60
N THR A 156 17.36 4.13 -0.40
CA THR A 156 18.06 4.49 0.83
C THR A 156 18.25 3.24 1.67
N GLY A 157 19.51 2.86 1.92
CA GLY A 157 19.83 1.84 2.91
C GLY A 157 19.46 2.32 4.32
N LEU A 158 18.76 1.49 5.09
CA LEU A 158 18.39 1.79 6.46
C LEU A 158 19.32 1.06 7.45
N PRO A 159 19.48 1.57 8.68
CA PRO A 159 20.16 0.85 9.74
C PRO A 159 19.52 -0.53 9.97
N ASN A 160 20.30 -1.51 10.45
CA ASN A 160 19.74 -2.80 10.83
C ASN A 160 18.85 -2.69 12.09
N ASP A 161 19.24 -1.81 13.02
CA ASP A 161 18.52 -1.56 14.26
C ASP A 161 17.40 -0.50 14.09
N LYS A 162 16.18 -0.87 14.51
CA LYS A 162 15.00 0.00 14.46
C LYS A 162 15.12 1.19 15.42
N ALA A 163 15.75 1.01 16.59
CA ALA A 163 15.89 2.09 17.55
C ALA A 163 16.81 3.19 16.98
N ARG A 164 17.93 2.80 16.37
CA ARG A 164 18.80 3.71 15.62
C ARG A 164 18.07 4.43 14.49
N TYR A 165 17.25 3.74 13.71
CA TYR A 165 16.44 4.38 12.68
C TYR A 165 15.50 5.45 13.25
N LYS A 166 14.77 5.13 14.33
CA LYS A 166 13.87 6.08 15.01
C LYS A 166 14.61 7.30 15.56
N ALA A 167 15.84 7.12 16.05
CA ALA A 167 16.68 8.22 16.53
C ALA A 167 17.14 9.15 15.39
N LEU A 168 17.44 8.59 14.22
CA LEU A 168 17.95 9.34 13.07
C LEU A 168 16.87 10.12 12.31
N LYS A 169 15.59 9.70 12.40
CA LYS A 169 14.46 10.32 11.68
C LYS A 169 14.70 10.48 10.16
N ILE A 170 15.45 9.54 9.58
CA ILE A 170 15.86 9.53 8.16
C ILE A 170 14.83 8.93 7.23
#